data_AF-A0A2V7D7K2-F1
#
_entry.id   AF-A0A2V7D7K2-F1
#
_cell.length_a   1.000
_cell.length_b   1.000
_cell.length_c   1.000
_cell.angle_alpha   90.00
_cell.angle_beta   90.00
_cell.angle_gamma   90.00
#
_symmetry.space_group_name_H-M   'P 1'
#
loop_
_entity.id
_entity.type
_entity.pdbx_description
1 polymer ?
#
loop_
_entity_poly.entity_id
_entity_poly.type
_entity_poly.pdbx_seq_one_letter_code
_entity_poly.pdbx_strand_id
1 'polypeptide(L)'
;KRMGWRFTWVSSHGTDFNFDYHVSFTKEEMAKGAVDYNFTPREFPSEEAPGLSVFYKDEQGDVFHTYSTYARGLDLLVGAYNYLDLAPKGRDEDALAFTMAWVRHHDRYGDGAETGGSERVTKR
;
A
#
# COMPACT_ATOMS: atom_id res chain seq x y z
N LYS A 1 2.21 9.37 -20.18
CA LYS A 1 1.54 8.13 -19.71
C LYS A 1 2.59 7.05 -19.49
N ARG A 2 3.05 6.84 -18.25
CA ARG A 2 4.10 5.83 -17.93
C ARG A 2 3.52 4.40 -17.80
N MET A 3 2.26 4.27 -17.38
CA MET A 3 1.66 2.99 -16.97
C MET A 3 0.61 2.42 -17.94
N GLY A 4 0.33 3.07 -19.08
CA GLY A 4 -0.61 2.56 -20.10
C GLY A 4 -2.07 2.39 -19.66
N TRP A 5 -2.48 2.99 -18.53
CA TRP A 5 -3.84 2.81 -17.99
C TRP A 5 -4.95 3.27 -18.95
N ARG A 6 -6.00 2.45 -19.04
CA ARG A 6 -7.17 2.64 -19.92
C ARG A 6 -8.40 3.18 -19.21
N PHE A 7 -8.39 3.21 -17.88
CA PHE A 7 -9.43 3.81 -17.05
C PHE A 7 -9.03 5.23 -16.67
N THR A 8 -10.02 6.06 -16.33
CA THR A 8 -9.78 7.41 -15.84
C THR A 8 -9.06 7.34 -14.51
N TRP A 9 -7.83 7.84 -14.47
CA TRP A 9 -7.08 7.99 -13.24
C TRP A 9 -7.01 9.47 -12.90
N VAL A 10 -7.47 9.79 -11.70
CA VAL A 10 -7.43 11.13 -11.12
C VAL A 10 -6.46 11.14 -9.95
N SER A 11 -5.92 12.30 -9.64
CA SER A 11 -4.99 12.50 -8.53
C SER A 11 -5.56 13.53 -7.59
N SER A 12 -5.39 13.30 -6.28
CA SER A 12 -5.67 14.27 -5.22
C SER A 12 -4.53 15.28 -5.03
N HIS A 13 -3.49 15.25 -5.87
CA HIS A 13 -2.35 16.17 -5.77
C HIS A 13 -2.81 17.64 -5.77
N GLY A 14 -2.35 18.39 -4.76
CA GLY A 14 -2.71 19.80 -4.58
C GLY A 14 -4.05 20.03 -3.87
N THR A 15 -4.65 18.97 -3.30
CA THR A 15 -5.86 19.05 -2.46
C THR A 15 -5.58 18.52 -1.06
N ASP A 16 -6.50 18.76 -0.13
CA ASP A 16 -6.51 18.25 1.25
C ASP A 16 -7.13 16.85 1.38
N PHE A 17 -7.67 16.28 0.29
CA PHE A 17 -8.41 15.03 0.29
C PHE A 17 -7.74 13.89 1.10
N ASN A 18 -6.44 13.67 0.93
CA ASN A 18 -5.75 12.59 1.66
C ASN A 18 -5.65 12.84 3.17
N PHE A 19 -5.60 14.10 3.60
CA PHE A 19 -5.56 14.48 5.01
C PHE A 19 -6.92 14.24 5.67
N ASP A 20 -8.03 14.52 4.96
CA ASP A 20 -9.40 14.26 5.45
C ASP A 20 -9.65 12.77 5.77
N TYR A 21 -8.96 11.86 5.07
CA TYR A 21 -9.05 10.42 5.31
C TYR A 21 -7.88 9.86 6.12
N HIS A 22 -7.07 10.74 6.72
CA HIS A 22 -5.98 10.37 7.62
C HIS A 22 -4.94 9.42 6.99
N VAL A 23 -4.61 9.65 5.72
CA VAL A 23 -3.59 8.91 4.97
C VAL A 23 -2.41 9.76 4.53
N SER A 24 -2.48 11.08 4.72
CA SER A 24 -1.34 12.00 4.61
C SER A 24 -1.21 12.78 5.92
N PHE A 25 0.02 13.08 6.33
CA PHE A 25 0.33 13.77 7.57
C PHE A 25 1.32 14.92 7.33
N THR A 26 1.09 16.02 8.03
CA THR A 26 2.01 17.16 8.05
C THR A 26 3.24 16.85 8.91
N LYS A 27 4.34 17.56 8.67
CA LYS A 27 5.56 17.41 9.48
C LYS A 27 5.32 17.76 10.94
N GLU A 28 4.44 18.74 11.18
CA GLU A 28 4.03 19.19 12.49
C GLU A 28 3.25 18.11 13.25
N GLU A 29 2.39 17.35 12.56
CA GLU A 29 1.69 16.20 13.14
C GLU A 29 2.67 15.07 13.46
N MET A 30 3.55 14.73 12.53
CA MET A 30 4.58 13.70 12.73
C MET A 30 5.50 14.05 13.90
N ALA A 31 5.86 15.32 14.07
CA ALA A 31 6.71 15.78 15.17
C ALA A 31 6.08 15.65 16.56
N LYS A 32 4.75 15.51 16.66
CA LYS A 32 4.05 15.25 17.93
C LYS A 32 4.21 13.80 18.40
N GLY A 33 4.78 12.92 17.57
CA GLY A 33 5.05 11.52 17.91
C GLY A 33 3.89 10.57 17.65
N ALA A 34 2.68 11.05 17.41
CA ALA A 34 1.56 10.21 17.01
C ALA A 34 0.65 10.94 16.02
N VAL A 35 0.17 10.20 15.04
CA VAL A 35 -0.83 10.64 14.06
C VAL A 35 -2.09 9.79 14.21
N ASP A 36 -3.25 10.37 13.92
CA ASP A 36 -4.47 9.61 13.83
C ASP A 36 -4.44 8.77 12.57
N TYR A 37 -4.45 7.44 12.70
CA TYR A 37 -4.47 6.52 11.57
C TYR A 37 -5.18 5.23 11.95
N ASN A 38 -6.11 4.78 11.11
CA ASN A 38 -6.97 3.63 11.40
C ASN A 38 -7.76 3.79 12.73
N PHE A 39 -8.39 4.96 12.89
CA PHE A 39 -9.27 5.33 14.02
C PHE A 39 -8.60 5.39 15.40
N THR A 40 -7.27 5.38 15.46
CA THR A 40 -6.51 5.46 16.71
C THR A 40 -5.24 6.29 16.53
N PRO A 41 -4.81 7.05 17.55
CA PRO A 41 -3.49 7.67 17.56
C PRO A 41 -2.39 6.60 17.57
N ARG A 42 -1.36 6.78 16.74
CA ARG A 42 -0.20 5.87 16.71
C ARG A 42 1.03 6.51 16.12
N GLU A 43 2.19 6.01 16.52
CA GLU A 43 3.44 6.24 15.80
C GLU A 43 3.34 5.66 14.38
N PHE A 44 3.74 6.46 13.40
CA PHE A 44 3.80 6.04 12.00
C PHE A 44 5.12 6.52 11.38
N PRO A 45 5.79 5.71 10.52
CA PRO A 45 7.16 6.01 10.09
C PRO A 45 7.24 6.91 8.84
N SER A 46 6.12 7.40 8.32
CA SER A 46 6.05 8.13 7.05
C SER A 46 4.99 9.22 7.07
N GLU A 47 5.16 10.27 6.26
CA GLU A 47 4.14 11.29 6.00
C GLU A 47 2.95 10.73 5.19
N GLU A 48 3.07 9.54 4.60
CA GLU A 48 2.04 8.90 3.78
C GLU A 48 1.75 7.48 4.28
N ALA A 49 0.47 7.17 4.50
CA ALA A 49 -0.03 5.87 4.92
C ALA A 49 -0.96 5.24 3.88
N PRO A 50 -1.06 3.90 3.82
CA PRO A 50 -1.97 3.24 2.88
C PRO A 50 -3.42 3.30 3.37
N GLY A 51 -4.33 3.67 2.47
CA GLY A 51 -5.77 3.58 2.71
C GLY A 51 -6.52 3.34 1.41
N LEU A 52 -7.69 2.69 1.53
CA LEU A 52 -8.66 2.58 0.45
C LEU A 52 -9.99 3.09 0.98
N SER A 53 -10.60 3.99 0.23
CA SER A 53 -11.98 4.44 0.45
C SER A 53 -12.83 4.17 -0.79
N VAL A 54 -14.10 3.83 -0.56
CA VAL A 54 -15.11 3.69 -1.62
C VAL A 54 -16.20 4.73 -1.38
N PHE A 55 -16.51 5.44 -2.46
CA PHE A 55 -17.56 6.45 -2.48
C PHE A 55 -18.67 6.01 -3.42
N TYR A 56 -19.90 6.26 -3.00
CA TYR A 56 -21.09 6.06 -3.82
C TYR A 56 -21.74 7.42 -4.05
N LYS A 57 -22.16 7.70 -5.28
CA LYS A 57 -22.95 8.89 -5.60
C LYS A 57 -24.34 8.43 -6.02
N ASP A 58 -25.37 8.93 -5.37
CA ASP A 58 -26.76 8.57 -5.69
C ASP A 58 -27.31 9.37 -6.89
N GLU A 59 -28.59 9.17 -7.18
CA GLU A 59 -29.31 9.84 -8.26
C GLU A 59 -29.57 11.32 -7.98
N GLN A 60 -29.60 11.73 -6.70
CA GLN A 60 -29.77 13.12 -6.29
C GLN A 60 -28.46 13.91 -6.36
N GLY A 61 -27.33 13.21 -6.47
CA GLY A 61 -25.98 13.77 -6.57
C GLY A 61 -25.24 13.79 -5.24
N ASP A 62 -25.82 13.24 -4.17
CA ASP A 62 -25.19 13.14 -2.86
C ASP A 62 -24.10 12.07 -2.89
N VAL A 63 -22.96 12.36 -2.24
CA VAL A 63 -21.80 11.48 -2.18
C VAL A 63 -21.66 10.90 -0.79
N PHE A 64 -21.63 9.57 -0.71
CA PHE A 64 -21.52 8.80 0.52
C PHE A 64 -20.16 8.13 0.59
N HIS A 65 -19.55 8.18 1.78
CA HIS A 65 -18.36 7.40 2.10
C HIS A 65 -18.79 6.04 2.66
N THR A 66 -18.85 5.04 1.80
CA THR A 66 -19.52 3.76 2.10
C THR A 66 -18.60 2.70 2.68
N TYR A 67 -17.29 2.86 2.51
CA TYR A 67 -16.30 1.90 3.00
C TYR A 67 -14.93 2.55 3.12
N SER A 68 -14.20 2.19 4.17
CA SER A 68 -12.76 2.41 4.28
C SER A 68 -12.05 1.20 4.85
N THR A 69 -10.82 1.02 4.42
CA THR A 69 -9.88 0.12 5.08
C THR A 69 -8.47 0.68 5.03
N TYR A 70 -7.70 0.34 6.06
CA TYR A 70 -6.37 0.88 6.32
C TYR A 70 -5.41 -0.25 6.71
N ALA A 71 -4.11 0.03 6.66
CA ALA A 71 -3.06 -0.90 7.06
C ALA A 71 -3.22 -2.30 6.42
N ARG A 72 -3.22 -3.37 7.23
CA ARG A 72 -3.36 -4.76 6.78
C ARG A 72 -4.74 -5.06 6.15
N GLY A 73 -5.72 -4.18 6.30
CA GLY A 73 -7.01 -4.33 5.63
C GLY A 73 -6.92 -4.20 4.10
N LEU A 74 -5.84 -3.63 3.57
CA LEU A 74 -5.56 -3.59 2.13
C LEU A 74 -4.97 -4.89 1.58
N ASP A 75 -4.56 -5.85 2.42
CA ASP A 75 -3.89 -7.08 1.98
C ASP A 75 -4.69 -7.85 0.92
N LEU A 76 -6.02 -7.83 1.02
CA LEU A 76 -6.92 -8.46 0.05
C LEU A 76 -6.67 -8.00 -1.39
N LEU A 77 -6.26 -6.74 -1.56
CA LEU A 77 -6.01 -6.12 -2.87
C LEU A 77 -4.62 -6.49 -3.40
N VAL A 78 -3.74 -7.01 -2.54
CA VAL A 78 -2.41 -7.49 -2.92
C VAL A 78 -2.49 -8.95 -3.31
N GLY A 79 -3.09 -9.21 -4.47
CA GLY A 79 -3.38 -10.58 -4.94
C GLY A 79 -2.16 -11.51 -4.98
N ALA A 80 -0.95 -10.97 -5.24
CA ALA A 80 0.29 -11.76 -5.20
C ALA A 80 0.57 -12.35 -3.80
N TYR A 81 0.33 -11.58 -2.73
CA TYR A 81 0.51 -12.09 -1.36
C TYR A 81 -0.48 -13.17 -1.01
N ASN A 82 -1.72 -13.07 -1.48
CA ASN A 82 -2.70 -14.13 -1.27
C ASN A 82 -2.22 -15.48 -1.82
N TYR A 83 -1.51 -15.50 -2.95
CA TYR A 83 -0.95 -16.74 -3.49
C TYR A 83 0.32 -17.20 -2.76
N LEU A 84 1.20 -16.28 -2.38
CA LEU A 84 2.42 -16.61 -1.64
C LEU A 84 2.09 -17.18 -0.25
N ASP A 85 1.06 -16.68 0.41
CA ASP A 85 0.63 -17.16 1.73
C ASP A 85 0.09 -18.60 1.69
N LEU A 86 -0.28 -19.12 0.52
CA LEU A 86 -0.66 -20.54 0.34
C LEU A 86 0.55 -21.48 0.27
N ALA A 87 1.74 -20.96 -0.05
CA ALA A 87 2.93 -21.77 -0.19
C ALA A 87 3.51 -22.15 1.19
N PRO A 88 4.19 -23.31 1.33
CA PRO A 88 4.77 -23.72 2.62
C PRO A 88 5.77 -22.73 3.25
N LYS A 89 6.40 -21.88 2.44
CA LYS A 89 7.32 -20.84 2.89
C LYS A 89 6.64 -19.47 3.09
N GLY A 90 5.34 -19.37 2.84
CA GLY A 90 4.65 -18.10 2.78
C GLY A 90 5.34 -17.14 1.81
N ARG A 91 5.56 -15.92 2.28
CA ARG A 91 6.19 -14.83 1.51
C ARG A 91 7.72 -14.93 1.42
N ASP A 92 8.37 -15.76 2.23
CA ASP A 92 9.84 -15.95 2.30
C ASP A 92 10.62 -14.61 2.47
N GLU A 93 10.11 -13.69 3.31
CA GLU A 93 10.64 -12.32 3.47
C GLU A 93 11.52 -12.12 4.73
N ASP A 94 11.69 -13.13 5.58
CA ASP A 94 12.36 -12.99 6.90
C ASP A 94 13.81 -12.51 6.82
N ALA A 95 14.51 -12.84 5.72
CA ALA A 95 15.89 -12.45 5.49
C ALA A 95 16.05 -11.06 4.83
N LEU A 96 14.94 -10.39 4.49
CA LEU A 96 14.97 -9.09 3.84
C LEU A 96 15.17 -7.96 4.86
N ALA A 97 15.75 -6.85 4.40
CA ALA A 97 15.93 -5.66 5.23
C ALA A 97 14.59 -5.11 5.77
N PHE A 98 13.51 -5.30 5.03
CA PHE A 98 12.13 -5.03 5.43
C PHE A 98 11.18 -5.82 4.51
N THR A 99 9.93 -6.01 4.97
CA THR A 99 8.87 -6.63 4.17
C THR A 99 8.71 -5.90 2.83
N MET A 100 8.50 -6.64 1.75
CA MET A 100 8.40 -6.11 0.37
C MET A 100 9.68 -5.47 -0.23
N ALA A 101 10.88 -5.64 0.35
CA ALA A 101 12.12 -5.03 -0.19
C ALA A 101 12.48 -5.44 -1.64
N TRP A 102 11.91 -6.56 -2.12
CA TRP A 102 12.05 -7.07 -3.48
C TRP A 102 11.16 -6.36 -4.51
N VAL A 103 10.13 -5.61 -4.08
CA VAL A 103 9.19 -4.95 -4.99
C VAL A 103 9.93 -3.90 -5.82
N ARG A 104 9.64 -3.90 -7.13
CA ARG A 104 10.12 -2.91 -8.09
C ARG A 104 8.95 -2.36 -8.89
N HIS A 105 9.13 -1.15 -9.41
CA HIS A 105 8.19 -0.63 -10.40
C HIS A 105 8.16 -1.57 -11.61
N HIS A 106 6.96 -1.78 -12.17
CA HIS A 106 6.71 -2.74 -13.26
C HIS A 106 7.63 -2.59 -14.49
N ASP A 107 8.19 -1.40 -14.70
CA ASP A 107 9.03 -1.01 -15.82
C ASP A 107 10.53 -1.00 -15.48
N ARG A 108 10.91 -1.46 -14.28
CA ARG A 108 12.31 -1.47 -13.78
C ARG A 108 12.85 -2.86 -13.44
N TYR A 109 12.19 -3.92 -13.90
CA TYR A 109 12.63 -5.30 -13.64
C TYR A 109 13.81 -5.72 -14.55
N GLY A 110 14.07 -5.02 -15.66
CA GLY A 110 15.18 -5.33 -16.57
C GLY A 110 16.55 -4.82 -16.12
N ASP A 111 16.57 -3.94 -15.11
CA ASP A 111 17.80 -3.32 -14.61
C ASP A 111 18.43 -4.22 -13.54
N GLY A 112 19.03 -5.34 -14.01
CA GLY A 112 19.91 -6.26 -13.27
C GLY A 112 19.80 -6.25 -11.75
N ALA A 113 18.83 -6.96 -11.19
CA ALA A 113 18.78 -7.20 -9.76
C ALA A 113 19.75 -8.33 -9.38
N GLU A 114 20.71 -8.06 -8.48
CA GLU A 114 21.37 -9.11 -7.71
C GLU A 114 20.33 -9.76 -6.80
N THR A 115 19.78 -10.89 -7.23
CA THR A 115 18.92 -11.73 -6.40
C THR A 115 19.81 -12.44 -5.38
N GLY A 116 19.67 -12.09 -4.10
CA GLY A 116 20.27 -12.85 -2.99
C GLY A 116 19.98 -14.34 -3.16
N GLY A 117 21.04 -15.15 -3.10
CA GLY A 117 21.07 -16.52 -3.57
C GLY A 117 19.95 -17.40 -3.00
N SER A 118 19.14 -17.97 -3.89
CA SER A 118 18.31 -19.13 -3.58
C SER A 118 19.18 -20.38 -3.69
N GLU A 119 19.54 -20.99 -2.56
CA GLU A 119 20.04 -22.36 -2.55
C GLU A 119 18.92 -23.28 -3.08
N ARG A 120 19.25 -23.99 -4.16
CA ARG A 120 18.40 -25.06 -4.69
C ARG A 120 18.31 -26.19 -3.66
N VAL A 121 17.21 -26.23 -2.91
CA VAL A 121 16.84 -27.41 -2.14
C VAL A 121 16.33 -28.47 -3.11
N THR A 122 17.22 -29.37 -3.52
CA THR A 122 16.83 -30.66 -4.12
C THR A 122 16.21 -31.52 -3.01
N LYS A 123 14.88 -31.62 -2.98
CA LYS A 123 14.21 -32.66 -2.19
C LYS A 123 14.44 -34.02 -2.84
N ARG A 124 14.88 -34.99 -2.03
CA ARG A 124 14.73 -36.43 -2.28
C ARG A 124 13.27 -36.85 -2.07
#